data_AF-A0A962P0E9-F1
#
_entry.id   AF-A0A962P0E9-F1
#
_cell.length_a   1.000
_cell.length_b   1.000
_cell.length_c   1.000
_cell.angle_alpha   90.00
_cell.angle_beta   90.00
_cell.angle_gamma   90.00
#
_symmetry.space_group_name_H-M   'P 1'
#
loop_
_entity.id
_entity.type
_entity.pdbx_description
1 polymer ?
#
loop_
_entity_poly.entity_id
_entity_poly.type
_entity_poly.pdbx_seq_one_letter_code
_entity_poly.pdbx_strand_id
1 'polypeptide(L)'
;DHGKTSLLDYIRRAKVAAGEAGGITQHIGAYHVTTPRGVITFLDTPGHAAFTAMRARGAKATDIVILVVAADDGVMPQTAEAIDHARAAGVPLIVAINKMDKPSADPDRVLNELSVKQVVPEEWGGDTQVVKVSAHSGQGIDDLLEAILNQAELLELTAVESGSAQGIVIEARVDKGRGAVASLLVQRGTLNTGDLVLAGQYYGRV
;
A
#
# COMPACT_ATOMS: atom_id res chain seq x y z
N ASP A 1 12.06 7.56 10.47
CA ASP A 1 11.58 6.99 9.20
C ASP A 1 11.45 5.50 9.40
N HIS A 2 10.25 4.96 9.19
CA HIS A 2 9.98 3.53 9.42
C HIS A 2 10.42 2.64 8.24
N GLY A 3 10.95 3.22 7.17
CA GLY A 3 11.50 2.50 6.02
C GLY A 3 10.43 2.05 5.03
N LYS A 4 9.32 2.79 4.92
CA LYS A 4 8.23 2.48 3.97
C LYS A 4 8.71 2.49 2.52
N THR A 5 9.40 3.55 2.10
CA THR A 5 9.95 3.64 0.74
C THR A 5 11.01 2.57 0.50
N SER A 6 11.86 2.26 1.49
CA SER A 6 12.83 1.17 1.39
C SER A 6 12.17 -0.20 1.20
N LEU A 7 11.07 -0.45 1.92
CA LEU A 7 10.30 -1.69 1.80
C LEU A 7 9.71 -1.84 0.39
N LEU A 8 9.06 -0.79 -0.10
CA LEU A 8 8.46 -0.75 -1.42
C LEU A 8 9.53 -0.85 -2.53
N ASP A 9 10.66 -0.16 -2.38
CA ASP A 9 11.80 -0.25 -3.29
C ASP A 9 12.41 -1.66 -3.31
N TYR A 10 12.53 -2.32 -2.15
CA TYR A 10 13.02 -3.69 -2.08
C TYR A 10 12.09 -4.63 -2.83
N ILE A 11 10.78 -4.56 -2.55
CA ILE A 11 9.76 -5.37 -3.24
C ILE A 11 9.79 -5.09 -4.75
N ARG A 12 9.91 -3.81 -5.15
CA ARG A 12 10.00 -3.43 -6.57
C ARG A 12 11.24 -4.04 -7.22
N ARG A 13 12.43 -3.89 -6.63
CA ARG A 13 13.68 -4.43 -7.22
C ARG A 13 13.70 -5.95 -7.26
N ALA A 14 13.19 -6.59 -6.22
CA ALA A 14 13.24 -8.05 -6.09
C ALA A 14 12.24 -8.76 -7.00
N LYS A 15 11.10 -8.13 -7.31
CA LYS A 15 9.96 -8.80 -7.97
C LYS A 15 9.44 -8.09 -9.24
N VAL A 16 9.92 -6.88 -9.55
CA VAL A 16 9.58 -6.15 -10.79
C VAL A 16 10.80 -6.15 -11.70
N ALA A 17 10.60 -6.56 -12.96
CA ALA A 17 11.65 -6.60 -13.97
C ALA A 17 12.25 -5.20 -14.20
N ALA A 18 13.45 -4.96 -13.68
CA ALA A 18 14.53 -4.01 -14.05
C ALA A 18 14.21 -2.63 -14.67
N GLY A 19 13.00 -2.07 -14.54
CA GLY A 19 12.55 -0.93 -15.36
C GLY A 19 12.50 0.45 -14.69
N GLU A 20 12.32 0.55 -13.36
CA GLU A 20 12.05 1.85 -12.73
C GLU A 20 13.05 2.22 -11.64
N ALA A 21 13.90 3.21 -11.98
CA ALA A 21 14.93 3.79 -11.13
C ALA A 21 14.33 4.55 -9.93
N GLY A 22 15.05 4.44 -8.79
CA GLY A 22 14.60 4.90 -7.48
C GLY A 22 14.76 6.39 -7.17
N GLY A 23 14.04 6.78 -6.12
CA GLY A 23 14.01 8.08 -5.45
C GLY A 23 12.90 8.06 -4.38
N ILE A 24 12.95 8.98 -3.40
CA ILE A 24 11.92 9.10 -2.36
C ILE A 24 10.53 9.34 -2.96
N THR A 25 9.49 8.70 -2.41
CA THR A 25 8.11 8.85 -2.88
C THR A 25 7.57 10.25 -2.55
N GLN A 26 7.54 11.15 -3.54
CA GLN A 26 6.93 12.48 -3.41
C GLN A 26 5.51 12.56 -4.01
N HIS A 27 5.10 11.54 -4.75
CA HIS A 27 3.86 11.43 -5.50
C HIS A 27 3.17 10.10 -5.18
N ILE A 28 1.84 10.05 -5.28
CA ILE A 28 1.14 8.78 -5.11
C ILE A 28 1.40 7.88 -6.33
N GLY A 29 2.15 6.80 -6.10
CA GLY A 29 2.52 5.84 -7.14
C GLY A 29 1.73 4.54 -6.99
N ALA A 30 1.38 3.91 -8.11
CA ALA A 30 0.83 2.56 -8.12
C ALA A 30 1.71 1.64 -8.97
N TYR A 31 2.02 0.44 -8.48
CA TYR A 31 2.83 -0.53 -9.23
C TYR A 31 2.39 -1.97 -8.93
N HIS A 32 2.64 -2.87 -9.89
CA HIS A 32 2.26 -4.27 -9.80
C HIS A 32 3.45 -5.15 -9.42
N VAL A 33 3.21 -6.13 -8.58
CA VAL A 33 4.15 -7.16 -8.17
C VAL A 33 3.56 -8.51 -8.51
N THR A 34 4.24 -9.26 -9.38
CA THR A 34 3.81 -10.61 -9.76
C THR A 34 4.36 -11.62 -8.76
N THR A 35 3.46 -12.42 -8.20
CA THR A 35 3.79 -13.56 -7.33
C THR A 35 3.30 -14.86 -7.98
N PRO A 36 3.76 -16.04 -7.55
CA PRO A 36 3.24 -17.31 -8.06
C PRO A 36 1.73 -17.51 -7.84
N ARG A 37 1.13 -16.84 -6.86
CA ARG A 37 -0.30 -16.96 -6.49
C ARG A 37 -1.17 -15.87 -7.13
N GLY A 38 -0.59 -14.86 -7.78
CA GLY A 38 -1.34 -13.76 -8.36
C GLY A 38 -0.54 -12.45 -8.39
N VAL A 39 -1.22 -11.39 -8.83
CA VAL A 39 -0.63 -10.04 -8.92
C VAL A 39 -1.13 -9.19 -7.76
N ILE A 40 -0.21 -8.47 -7.12
CA ILE A 40 -0.51 -7.51 -6.05
C ILE A 40 -0.23 -6.11 -6.58
N THR A 41 -1.18 -5.19 -6.42
CA THR A 41 -0.99 -3.77 -6.75
C THR A 41 -0.73 -2.98 -5.47
N PHE A 42 0.43 -2.35 -5.39
CA PHE A 42 0.80 -1.48 -4.28
C PHE A 42 0.44 -0.03 -4.61
N LEU A 43 -0.16 0.66 -3.64
CA LEU A 43 -0.39 2.10 -3.69
C LEU A 43 0.47 2.81 -2.63
N ASP A 44 1.38 3.67 -3.08
CA ASP A 44 2.35 4.33 -2.23
C ASP A 44 1.94 5.79 -1.92
N THR A 45 1.44 6.06 -0.71
CA THR A 45 1.02 7.42 -0.29
C THR A 45 2.02 8.12 0.63
N PRO A 46 2.41 9.39 0.43
CA PRO A 46 3.34 10.09 1.33
C PRO A 46 2.94 10.04 2.83
N GLY A 47 3.89 9.70 3.70
CA GLY A 47 3.66 9.53 5.15
C GLY A 47 3.67 10.82 5.97
N HIS A 48 3.98 11.97 5.36
CA HIS A 48 4.09 13.25 6.07
C HIS A 48 2.71 13.79 6.48
N ALA A 49 2.62 14.47 7.62
CA ALA A 49 1.35 14.99 8.18
C ALA A 49 0.56 15.88 7.19
N ALA A 50 1.28 16.65 6.36
CA ALA A 50 0.70 17.51 5.33
C ALA A 50 -0.15 16.76 4.27
N PHE A 51 -0.02 15.43 4.15
CA PHE A 51 -0.70 14.62 3.13
C PHE A 51 -1.82 13.73 3.69
N THR A 52 -2.43 14.12 4.81
CA THR A 52 -3.54 13.37 5.44
C THR A 52 -4.68 13.04 4.46
N ALA A 53 -5.07 14.01 3.61
CA ALA A 53 -6.11 13.80 2.60
C ALA A 53 -5.73 12.77 1.53
N MET A 54 -4.43 12.66 1.19
CA MET A 54 -3.95 11.63 0.26
C MET A 54 -3.99 10.24 0.90
N ARG A 55 -3.67 10.13 2.20
CA ARG A 55 -3.81 8.86 2.94
C ARG A 55 -5.26 8.41 3.03
N ALA A 56 -6.18 9.31 3.35
CA ALA A 56 -7.61 8.98 3.41
C ALA A 56 -8.15 8.51 2.04
N ARG A 57 -7.69 9.13 0.94
CA ARG A 57 -8.03 8.69 -0.42
C ARG A 57 -7.41 7.33 -0.75
N GLY A 58 -6.14 7.13 -0.41
CA GLY A 58 -5.43 5.88 -0.63
C GLY A 58 -6.06 4.72 0.13
N ALA A 59 -6.40 4.90 1.42
CA ALA A 59 -7.06 3.88 2.21
C ALA A 59 -8.42 3.46 1.60
N LYS A 60 -9.23 4.41 1.13
CA LYS A 60 -10.51 4.11 0.44
C LYS A 60 -10.35 3.49 -0.94
N ALA A 61 -9.17 3.63 -1.54
CA ALA A 61 -8.85 3.13 -2.87
C ALA A 61 -8.37 1.66 -2.84
N THR A 62 -7.89 1.20 -1.68
CA THR A 62 -7.20 -0.08 -1.51
C THR A 62 -8.04 -1.06 -0.72
N ASP A 63 -7.88 -2.35 -1.02
CA ASP A 63 -8.58 -3.42 -0.31
C ASP A 63 -7.90 -3.83 1.01
N ILE A 64 -6.60 -3.51 1.17
CA ILE A 64 -5.78 -3.82 2.35
C ILE A 64 -4.84 -2.65 2.64
N VAL A 65 -4.66 -2.28 3.92
CA VAL A 65 -3.65 -1.29 4.34
C VAL A 65 -2.48 -1.99 5.04
N ILE A 66 -1.26 -1.64 4.62
CA ILE A 66 -0.02 -2.11 5.26
C ILE A 66 0.55 -1.00 6.15
N LEU A 67 0.61 -1.24 7.46
CA LEU A 67 1.21 -0.35 8.43
C LEU A 67 2.66 -0.72 8.68
N VAL A 68 3.59 0.10 8.19
CA VAL A 68 5.03 -0.10 8.43
C VAL A 68 5.47 0.59 9.72
N VAL A 69 5.94 -0.19 10.69
CA VAL A 69 6.43 0.30 11.99
C VAL A 69 7.85 -0.19 12.19
N ALA A 70 8.78 0.69 12.53
CA ALA A 70 10.15 0.24 12.77
C ALA A 70 10.33 -0.30 14.19
N ALA A 71 11.03 -1.42 14.32
CA ALA A 71 11.28 -2.09 15.59
C ALA A 71 12.14 -1.26 16.57
N ASP A 72 12.94 -0.33 16.06
CA ASP A 72 13.79 0.58 16.84
C ASP A 72 13.07 1.88 17.25
N ASP A 73 12.12 2.36 16.43
CA ASP A 73 11.42 3.64 16.65
C ASP A 73 10.12 3.45 17.45
N GLY A 74 9.36 2.39 17.21
CA GLY A 74 8.04 2.18 17.85
C GLY A 74 6.89 2.91 17.16
N VAL A 75 5.75 3.02 17.87
CA VAL A 75 4.53 3.67 17.39
C VAL A 75 4.66 5.19 17.50
N MET A 76 4.64 5.86 16.36
CA MET A 76 4.74 7.32 16.26
C MET A 76 3.35 7.96 16.04
N PRO A 77 3.18 9.29 16.23
CA PRO A 77 1.91 9.97 15.94
C PRO A 77 1.38 9.71 14.52
N GLN A 78 2.26 9.62 13.51
CA GLN A 78 1.88 9.30 12.14
C GLN A 78 1.41 7.84 12.00
N THR A 79 1.92 6.92 12.81
CA THR A 79 1.47 5.52 12.88
C THR A 79 0.04 5.48 13.43
N ALA A 80 -0.23 6.22 14.51
CA ALA A 80 -1.58 6.32 15.07
C ALA A 80 -2.57 6.91 14.06
N GLU A 81 -2.18 7.97 13.35
CA GLU A 81 -3.03 8.58 12.33
C GLU A 81 -3.33 7.60 11.18
N ALA A 82 -2.35 6.80 10.75
CA ALA A 82 -2.55 5.80 9.71
C ALA A 82 -3.55 4.70 10.14
N ILE A 83 -3.51 4.28 11.42
CA ILE A 83 -4.48 3.33 12.00
C ILE A 83 -5.89 3.93 11.94
N ASP A 84 -6.05 5.20 12.31
CA ASP A 84 -7.35 5.88 12.29
C ASP A 84 -7.92 5.95 10.86
N HIS A 85 -7.08 6.24 9.85
CA HIS A 85 -7.51 6.26 8.45
C HIS A 85 -7.95 4.88 7.94
N ALA A 86 -7.20 3.83 8.28
CA ALA A 86 -7.56 2.46 7.91
C ALA A 86 -8.91 2.04 8.54
N ARG A 87 -9.09 2.33 9.82
CA ARG A 87 -10.32 2.05 10.56
C ARG A 87 -11.51 2.85 10.01
N ALA A 88 -11.32 4.13 9.72
CA ALA A 88 -12.36 4.97 9.13
C ALA A 88 -12.74 4.56 7.71
N ALA A 89 -11.83 3.94 6.96
CA ALA A 89 -12.09 3.37 5.65
C ALA A 89 -12.73 1.98 5.72
N GLY A 90 -12.71 1.30 6.88
CA GLY A 90 -13.21 -0.06 7.03
C GLY A 90 -12.34 -1.11 6.35
N VAL A 91 -11.05 -0.82 6.19
CA VAL A 91 -10.10 -1.66 5.45
C VAL A 91 -9.22 -2.44 6.43
N PRO A 92 -9.02 -3.76 6.24
CA PRO A 92 -8.19 -4.56 7.14
C PRO A 92 -6.74 -4.09 7.13
N LEU A 93 -6.11 -4.24 8.29
CA LEU A 93 -4.75 -3.78 8.55
C LEU A 93 -3.80 -4.98 8.64
N ILE A 94 -2.68 -4.91 7.93
CA ILE A 94 -1.53 -5.80 8.13
C ILE A 94 -0.37 -4.95 8.65
N VAL A 95 0.29 -5.40 9.71
CA VAL A 95 1.43 -4.68 10.29
C VAL A 95 2.74 -5.32 9.82
N ALA A 96 3.61 -4.51 9.23
CA ALA A 96 4.98 -4.89 8.92
C ALA A 96 5.94 -4.23 9.92
N ILE A 97 6.48 -5.02 10.85
CA ILE A 97 7.51 -4.56 11.80
C ILE A 97 8.87 -4.60 11.09
N ASN A 98 9.35 -3.44 10.67
CA ASN A 98 10.55 -3.27 9.85
C ASN A 98 11.82 -3.06 10.69
N LYS A 99 12.98 -3.13 10.03
CA LYS A 99 14.33 -2.96 10.60
C LYS A 99 14.74 -4.06 11.58
N MET A 100 14.28 -5.29 11.35
CA MET A 100 14.65 -6.47 12.16
C MET A 100 16.14 -6.86 12.04
N ASP A 101 16.86 -6.28 11.09
CA ASP A 101 18.32 -6.41 10.96
C ASP A 101 19.11 -5.66 12.04
N LYS A 102 18.47 -4.72 12.75
CA LYS A 102 19.15 -3.91 13.76
C LYS A 102 19.26 -4.63 15.10
N PRO A 103 20.40 -4.52 15.81
CA PRO A 103 20.54 -5.08 17.15
C PRO A 103 19.63 -4.37 18.19
N SER A 104 19.19 -3.15 17.90
CA SER A 104 18.24 -2.40 18.72
C SER A 104 16.77 -2.67 18.38
N ALA A 105 16.48 -3.66 17.52
CA ALA A 105 15.12 -4.01 17.16
C ALA A 105 14.40 -4.66 18.37
N ASP A 106 13.28 -4.07 18.78
CA ASP A 106 12.45 -4.58 19.86
C ASP A 106 11.00 -4.73 19.36
N PRO A 107 10.67 -5.86 18.70
CA PRO A 107 9.33 -6.08 18.17
C PRO A 107 8.27 -6.19 19.27
N ASP A 108 8.62 -6.69 20.45
CA ASP A 108 7.67 -6.91 21.54
C ASP A 108 7.21 -5.56 22.13
N ARG A 109 8.10 -4.58 22.22
CA ARG A 109 7.72 -3.19 22.54
C ARG A 109 6.74 -2.64 21.52
N VAL A 110 6.99 -2.83 20.22
CA VAL A 110 6.08 -2.35 19.16
C VAL A 110 4.69 -2.98 19.28
N LEU A 111 4.62 -4.29 19.52
CA LEU A 111 3.36 -5.02 19.70
C LEU A 111 2.55 -4.52 20.89
N ASN A 112 3.21 -4.25 22.02
CA ASN A 112 2.58 -3.66 23.20
C ASN A 112 2.02 -2.26 22.90
N GLU A 113 2.78 -1.41 22.23
CA GLU A 113 2.35 -0.06 21.84
C GLU A 113 1.18 -0.07 20.86
N LEU A 114 1.18 -1.00 19.89
CA LEU A 114 0.08 -1.19 18.94
C LEU A 114 -1.20 -1.68 19.62
N SER A 115 -1.08 -2.55 20.62
CA SER A 115 -2.22 -3.06 21.38
C SER A 115 -2.94 -1.93 22.14
N VAL A 116 -2.21 -0.94 22.64
CA VAL A 116 -2.81 0.28 23.24
C VAL A 116 -3.65 1.07 22.21
N LYS A 117 -3.33 0.96 20.91
CA LYS A 117 -4.10 1.53 19.79
C LYS A 117 -5.20 0.60 19.27
N GLN A 118 -5.49 -0.50 19.99
CA GLN A 118 -6.45 -1.52 19.61
C GLN A 118 -6.09 -2.21 18.28
N VAL A 119 -4.79 -2.30 17.99
CA VAL A 119 -4.26 -3.13 16.91
C VAL A 119 -3.67 -4.36 17.59
N VAL A 120 -4.46 -5.43 17.68
CA VAL A 120 -4.12 -6.63 18.45
C VAL A 120 -3.68 -7.74 17.50
N PRO A 121 -2.48 -8.31 17.67
CA PRO A 121 -2.00 -9.41 16.82
C PRO A 121 -2.85 -10.66 16.92
N GLU A 122 -2.94 -11.43 15.84
CA GLU A 122 -3.59 -12.76 15.83
C GLU A 122 -3.01 -13.71 16.90
N GLU A 123 -1.69 -13.66 17.13
CA GLU A 123 -1.01 -14.45 18.17
C GLU A 123 -1.51 -14.15 19.60
N TRP A 124 -2.11 -12.98 19.83
CA TRP A 124 -2.70 -12.56 21.11
C TRP A 124 -4.23 -12.67 21.11
N GLY A 125 -4.79 -13.38 20.11
CA GLY A 125 -6.24 -13.54 19.94
C GLY A 125 -6.94 -12.35 19.28
N GLY A 126 -6.18 -11.46 18.62
CA GLY A 126 -6.71 -10.37 17.80
C GLY A 126 -6.99 -10.79 16.36
N ASP A 127 -7.11 -9.79 15.49
CA ASP A 127 -7.47 -9.92 14.07
C ASP A 127 -6.42 -9.32 13.12
N THR A 128 -5.32 -8.79 13.67
CA THR A 128 -4.29 -8.12 12.88
C THR A 128 -3.13 -9.08 12.59
N GLN A 129 -2.87 -9.33 11.31
CA GLN A 129 -1.66 -10.05 10.90
C GLN A 129 -0.43 -9.17 11.13
N VAL A 130 0.60 -9.73 11.76
CA VAL A 130 1.87 -9.05 12.03
C VAL A 130 3.02 -9.84 11.40
N VAL A 131 3.80 -9.16 10.55
CA VAL A 131 4.95 -9.74 9.88
C VAL A 131 6.22 -8.97 10.25
N LYS A 132 7.25 -9.69 10.68
CA LYS A 132 8.56 -9.11 11.02
C LYS A 132 9.44 -9.10 9.78
N VAL A 133 9.88 -7.93 9.35
CA VAL A 133 10.60 -7.74 8.09
C VAL A 133 11.87 -6.91 8.23
N SER A 134 12.78 -7.06 7.26
CA SER A 134 13.85 -6.10 7.03
C SER A 134 13.88 -5.69 5.57
N ALA A 135 13.57 -4.43 5.31
CA ALA A 135 13.75 -3.83 3.99
C ALA A 135 15.24 -3.75 3.57
N HIS A 136 16.18 -3.94 4.49
CA HIS A 136 17.61 -3.95 4.17
C HIS A 136 18.08 -5.34 3.72
N SER A 137 17.82 -6.38 4.52
CA SER A 137 18.27 -7.74 4.22
C SER A 137 17.33 -8.51 3.29
N GLY A 138 16.06 -8.11 3.24
CA GLY A 138 14.99 -8.85 2.56
C GLY A 138 14.29 -9.89 3.42
N GLN A 139 14.69 -10.03 4.68
CA GLN A 139 14.05 -10.97 5.60
C GLN A 139 12.55 -10.68 5.74
N GLY A 140 11.73 -11.73 5.68
CA GLY A 140 10.28 -11.65 5.91
C GLY A 140 9.47 -10.98 4.80
N ILE A 141 10.10 -10.58 3.68
CA ILE A 141 9.39 -9.93 2.57
C ILE A 141 8.44 -10.90 1.87
N ASP A 142 8.89 -12.13 1.62
CA ASP A 142 8.02 -13.15 1.02
C ASP A 142 6.87 -13.51 1.98
N ASP A 143 7.13 -13.63 3.27
CA ASP A 143 6.09 -13.84 4.31
C ASP A 143 5.06 -12.69 4.32
N LEU A 144 5.51 -11.44 4.11
CA LEU A 144 4.61 -10.28 4.00
C LEU A 144 3.73 -10.36 2.76
N LEU A 145 4.28 -10.78 1.62
CA LEU A 145 3.50 -10.97 0.39
C LEU A 145 2.48 -12.11 0.55
N GLU A 146 2.86 -13.20 1.23
CA GLU A 146 1.95 -14.30 1.54
C GLU A 146 0.82 -13.86 2.48
N ALA A 147 1.13 -13.08 3.52
CA ALA A 147 0.13 -12.50 4.42
C ALA A 147 -0.89 -11.64 3.65
N ILE A 148 -0.43 -10.77 2.75
CA ILE A 148 -1.30 -9.94 1.89
C ILE A 148 -2.23 -10.82 1.04
N LEU A 149 -1.70 -11.88 0.42
CA LEU A 149 -2.50 -12.78 -0.41
C LEU A 149 -3.51 -13.57 0.40
N ASN A 150 -3.13 -14.06 1.59
CA ASN A 150 -4.03 -14.77 2.49
C ASN A 150 -5.17 -13.86 2.98
N GLN A 151 -4.86 -12.61 3.30
CA GLN A 151 -5.87 -11.62 3.68
C GLN A 151 -6.82 -11.32 2.51
N ALA A 152 -6.30 -11.22 1.28
CA ALA A 152 -7.11 -11.00 0.08
C ALA A 152 -8.05 -12.18 -0.22
N GLU A 153 -7.61 -13.42 0.01
CA GLU A 153 -8.45 -14.62 -0.10
C GLU A 153 -9.57 -14.63 0.94
N LEU A 154 -9.27 -14.25 2.20
CA LEU A 154 -10.27 -14.16 3.27
C LEU A 154 -11.36 -13.11 2.96
N LEU A 155 -10.99 -12.04 2.26
CA LEU A 155 -11.93 -10.99 1.83
C LEU A 155 -12.80 -11.40 0.64
N GLU A 156 -12.53 -12.54 0.00
CA GLU A 156 -13.23 -13.03 -1.20
C GLU A 156 -13.35 -11.94 -2.29
N LEU A 157 -12.27 -11.20 -2.52
CA LEU A 157 -12.26 -10.07 -3.46
C LEU A 157 -12.61 -10.55 -4.88
N THR A 158 -13.63 -9.92 -5.47
CA THR A 158 -14.07 -10.19 -6.85
C THR A 158 -14.17 -8.90 -7.65
N ALA A 159 -13.89 -9.00 -8.94
CA ALA A 159 -14.02 -7.89 -9.87
C ALA A 159 -14.75 -8.35 -11.14
N VAL A 160 -15.50 -7.43 -11.76
CA VAL A 160 -16.10 -7.67 -13.06
C VAL A 160 -15.05 -7.34 -14.12
N GLU A 161 -14.60 -8.32 -14.90
CA GLU A 161 -13.54 -8.10 -15.90
C GLU A 161 -14.06 -7.43 -17.18
N SER A 162 -15.26 -7.80 -17.63
CA SER A 162 -15.83 -7.33 -18.89
C SER A 162 -16.77 -6.13 -18.72
N GLY A 163 -16.92 -5.33 -19.78
CA GLY A 163 -17.79 -4.16 -19.78
C GLY A 163 -17.07 -2.85 -19.48
N SER A 164 -17.86 -1.80 -19.24
CA SER A 164 -17.36 -0.44 -19.09
C SER A 164 -16.44 -0.28 -17.89
N ALA A 165 -15.26 0.29 -18.14
CA ALA A 165 -14.30 0.57 -17.09
C ALA A 165 -14.83 1.58 -16.06
N GLN A 166 -14.60 1.27 -14.78
CA GLN A 166 -14.80 2.18 -13.66
C GLN A 166 -13.56 2.13 -12.77
N GLY A 167 -13.19 3.27 -12.22
CA GLY A 167 -12.00 3.39 -11.41
C GLY A 167 -11.84 4.77 -10.81
N ILE A 168 -10.68 4.99 -10.21
CA ILE A 168 -10.35 6.22 -9.50
C ILE A 168 -9.12 6.88 -10.11
N VAL A 169 -9.08 8.21 -10.07
CA VAL A 169 -7.87 8.97 -10.42
C VAL A 169 -6.95 8.97 -9.21
N ILE A 170 -5.78 8.35 -9.38
CA ILE A 170 -4.71 8.29 -8.37
C ILE A 170 -3.94 9.61 -8.36
N GLU A 171 -3.47 10.03 -9.54
CA GLU A 171 -2.72 11.27 -9.73
C GLU A 171 -3.06 11.90 -11.09
N ALA A 172 -2.99 13.23 -11.17
CA ALA A 172 -3.04 13.96 -12.43
C ALA A 172 -1.89 14.98 -12.49
N ARG A 173 -1.22 15.08 -13.63
CA ARG A 173 -0.08 15.98 -13.86
C ARG A 173 -0.04 16.47 -15.30
N VAL A 174 0.75 17.52 -15.57
CA VAL A 174 1.02 17.99 -16.93
C VAL A 174 2.40 17.48 -17.35
N ASP A 175 2.44 16.72 -18.44
CA ASP A 175 3.65 16.14 -18.99
C ASP A 175 4.06 16.87 -20.28
N LYS A 176 5.35 17.21 -20.38
CA LYS A 176 5.87 17.99 -21.51
C LYS A 176 5.87 17.14 -22.77
N GLY A 177 4.97 17.45 -23.71
CA GLY A 177 4.82 16.75 -24.99
C GLY A 177 3.61 15.82 -25.04
N ARG A 178 3.07 15.40 -23.88
CA ARG A 178 1.83 14.59 -23.79
C ARG A 178 0.62 15.37 -23.30
N GLY A 179 0.82 16.57 -22.75
CA GLY A 179 -0.26 17.41 -22.22
C GLY A 179 -0.70 16.95 -20.83
N ALA A 180 -1.97 17.16 -20.49
CA ALA A 180 -2.52 16.69 -19.23
C ALA A 180 -2.64 15.16 -19.23
N VAL A 181 -2.03 14.50 -18.24
CA VAL A 181 -2.04 13.04 -18.07
C VAL A 181 -2.56 12.69 -16.69
N ALA A 182 -3.25 11.56 -16.58
CA ALA A 182 -3.76 11.04 -15.32
C ALA A 182 -3.46 9.54 -15.18
N SER A 183 -3.12 9.13 -13.96
CA SER A 183 -2.98 7.73 -13.57
C SER A 183 -4.29 7.25 -12.96
N LEU A 184 -4.85 6.19 -13.53
CA LEU A 184 -6.14 5.62 -13.13
C LEU A 184 -5.93 4.22 -12.52
N LEU A 185 -6.55 3.96 -11.38
CA LEU A 185 -6.71 2.60 -10.85
C LEU A 185 -8.09 2.09 -11.30
N VAL A 186 -8.09 1.13 -12.24
CA VAL A 186 -9.31 0.49 -12.73
C VAL A 186 -9.75 -0.56 -11.71
N GLN A 187 -10.99 -0.46 -11.24
CA GLN A 187 -11.57 -1.35 -10.23
C GLN A 187 -12.58 -2.33 -10.84
N ARG A 188 -13.21 -1.97 -11.97
CA ARG A 188 -14.18 -2.80 -12.68
C ARG A 188 -14.10 -2.54 -14.17
N GLY A 189 -14.43 -3.55 -14.97
CA GLY A 189 -14.44 -3.52 -16.42
C GLY A 189 -13.04 -3.46 -17.02
N THR A 190 -13.00 -3.26 -18.34
CA THR A 190 -11.75 -3.13 -19.10
C THR A 190 -11.75 -1.79 -19.81
N LEU A 191 -10.62 -1.06 -19.73
CA LEU A 191 -10.41 0.20 -20.43
C LEU A 191 -9.54 -0.04 -21.67
N ASN A 192 -10.02 0.36 -22.84
CA ASN A 192 -9.34 0.20 -24.12
C ASN A 192 -8.99 1.56 -24.75
N THR A 193 -7.98 1.56 -25.61
CA THR A 193 -7.67 2.71 -26.46
C THR A 193 -8.87 3.06 -27.33
N GLY A 194 -9.26 4.33 -27.38
CA GLY A 194 -10.46 4.79 -28.08
C GLY A 194 -11.71 4.89 -27.21
N ASP A 195 -11.70 4.37 -25.98
CA ASP A 195 -12.82 4.52 -25.04
C ASP A 195 -12.98 5.98 -24.60
N LEU A 196 -14.23 6.41 -24.42
CA LEU A 196 -14.55 7.71 -23.83
C LEU A 196 -14.52 7.60 -22.31
N VAL A 197 -13.78 8.49 -21.67
CA VAL A 197 -13.63 8.55 -20.21
C VAL A 197 -14.17 9.88 -19.72
N LEU A 198 -14.93 9.82 -18.62
CA LEU A 198 -15.38 10.97 -17.84
C LEU A 198 -14.78 10.88 -16.44
N ALA A 199 -14.00 11.89 -16.04
CA ALA A 199 -13.37 12.00 -14.74
C ALA A 199 -13.73 13.36 -14.10
N GLY A 200 -14.71 13.34 -13.19
CA GLY A 200 -15.26 14.57 -12.61
C GLY A 200 -15.93 15.43 -13.67
N GLN A 201 -15.41 16.63 -13.91
CA GLN A 201 -15.91 17.56 -14.93
C GLN A 201 -15.16 17.45 -16.27
N TYR A 202 -14.12 16.61 -16.34
CA TYR A 202 -13.27 16.46 -17.51
C TYR A 202 -13.66 15.20 -18.28
N TYR A 203 -13.64 15.26 -19.61
CA TYR A 203 -13.88 14.11 -20.48
C TYR A 203 -12.85 14.07 -21.61
N GLY A 204 -12.62 12.87 -22.14
CA GLY A 204 -11.67 12.67 -23.22
C GLY A 204 -11.78 11.27 -23.81
N ARG A 205 -11.02 11.04 -24.88
CA ARG A 205 -10.84 9.71 -25.46
C ARG A 205 -9.42 9.24 -25.17
N VAL A 206 -9.28 7.99 -24.70
CA VAL A 206 -7.98 7.35 -24.42
C VAL A 206 -7.19 7.15 -25.70
#